data_AF-A0A7R9DYI4-F1
#
_entry.id   AF-A0A7R9DYI4-F1
#
_cell.length_a   1.000
_cell.length_b   1.000
_cell.length_c   1.000
_cell.angle_alpha   90.00
_cell.angle_beta   90.00
_cell.angle_gamma   90.00
#
_symmetry.space_group_name_H-M   'P 1'
#
loop_
_entity.id
_entity.type
_entity.pdbx_description
1 polymer ?
#
loop_
_entity_poly.entity_id
_entity_poly.type
_entity_poly.pdbx_seq_one_letter_code
_entity_poly.pdbx_strand_id
1 'polypeptide(L)'
;MRDHQRWGPQCPFIRKIPVGNVPLTGGLDLDPPRAYDTCGLYGIDIHPSSGVEKTVLGDVSLEKLGVNKTKGPVFPQYASIDARIKSFDGWPLSLKQRPVQLSEAGFYYTGKSDQTVCFHCGGGLKDWEDEDDPWMEHALWFSKCTYVLLVMGRQFVEQVCAKRDPLMLLDDAPELHTPPYLPT
;
A
#
# COMPACT_ATOMS: atom_id res chain seq x y z
N MET A 1 38.03 13.70 -3.82
CA MET A 1 39.21 13.04 -3.20
C MET A 1 39.61 13.61 -1.85
N ARG A 2 39.67 14.95 -1.65
CA ARG A 2 40.11 15.56 -0.38
C ARG A 2 39.26 15.16 0.84
N ASP A 3 37.94 15.13 0.72
CA ASP A 3 37.08 14.69 1.83
C ASP A 3 37.24 13.21 2.15
N HIS A 4 37.47 12.40 1.12
CA HIS A 4 37.69 10.97 1.27
C HIS A 4 39.04 10.68 1.97
N GLN A 5 40.07 11.50 1.73
CA GLN A 5 41.32 11.46 2.50
C GLN A 5 41.13 11.89 3.95
N ARG A 6 40.27 12.89 4.19
CA ARG A 6 40.01 13.44 5.52
C ARG A 6 39.21 12.49 6.41
N TRP A 7 38.19 11.82 5.85
CA TRP A 7 37.24 10.99 6.62
C TRP A 7 37.46 9.47 6.45
N GLY A 8 38.20 9.06 5.42
CA GLY A 8 38.50 7.65 5.13
C GLY A 8 39.97 7.45 4.79
N PRO A 9 40.92 7.78 5.69
CA PRO A 9 42.36 7.66 5.43
C PRO A 9 42.80 6.20 5.16
N GLN A 10 42.00 5.22 5.59
CA GLN A 10 42.23 3.81 5.34
C GLN A 10 41.61 3.29 4.04
N CYS A 11 40.88 4.13 3.29
CA CYS A 11 40.19 3.72 2.07
C CYS A 11 41.18 3.15 1.04
N PRO A 12 40.99 1.90 0.57
CA PRO A 12 41.87 1.26 -0.39
C PRO A 12 42.07 2.07 -1.68
N PHE A 13 41.03 2.74 -2.18
CA PHE A 13 41.11 3.62 -3.36
C PHE A 13 42.02 4.83 -3.13
N ILE A 14 41.91 5.49 -1.96
CA ILE A 14 42.76 6.62 -1.58
C ILE A 14 44.21 6.17 -1.30
N ARG A 15 44.37 4.95 -0.79
CA ARG A 15 45.68 4.32 -0.56
C ARG A 15 46.29 3.68 -1.81
N LYS A 16 45.64 3.83 -2.98
CA LYS A 16 46.05 3.23 -4.26
C LYS A 16 46.22 1.71 -4.18
N ILE A 17 45.50 1.06 -3.27
CA ILE A 17 45.40 -0.40 -3.18
C ILE A 17 44.36 -0.83 -4.24
N PRO A 18 44.62 -1.91 -5.00
CA PRO A 18 43.71 -2.36 -6.06
C PRO A 18 42.33 -2.70 -5.50
N VAL A 19 41.29 -2.04 -6.03
CA VAL A 19 39.87 -2.27 -5.67
C VAL A 19 39.07 -2.86 -6.83
N GLY A 20 39.73 -3.35 -7.88
CA GLY A 20 39.10 -4.02 -9.02
C GLY A 20 38.31 -3.13 -10.00
N ASN A 21 38.17 -1.82 -9.72
CA ASN A 21 37.21 -0.97 -10.44
C ASN A 21 37.80 0.06 -11.41
N VAL A 22 39.13 0.22 -11.50
CA VAL A 22 39.75 1.18 -12.46
C VAL A 22 41.00 0.56 -13.09
N PRO A 23 41.13 0.52 -14.43
CA PRO A 23 42.35 0.04 -15.08
C PRO A 23 43.48 1.07 -14.89
N LEU A 24 44.61 0.64 -14.35
CA LEU A 24 45.84 1.43 -14.34
C LEU A 24 46.72 0.97 -15.51
N THR A 25 46.68 1.77 -16.58
CA THR A 25 47.60 1.77 -17.73
C THR A 25 47.68 0.50 -18.60
N GLY A 26 47.49 0.70 -19.91
CA GLY A 26 47.92 -0.22 -20.96
C GLY A 26 46.78 -1.02 -21.58
N GLY A 27 46.35 -0.58 -22.76
CA GLY A 27 45.25 -1.21 -23.50
C GLY A 27 45.51 -2.67 -23.82
N LEU A 28 44.48 -3.48 -23.58
CA LEU A 28 44.15 -4.65 -24.38
C LEU A 28 42.63 -4.67 -24.46
N ASP A 29 42.12 -4.69 -25.69
CA ASP A 29 40.72 -4.86 -26.04
C ASP A 29 40.25 -6.25 -25.57
N LEU A 30 39.90 -6.35 -24.29
CA LEU A 30 39.08 -7.44 -23.79
C LEU A 30 37.68 -6.87 -23.66
N ASP A 31 36.78 -7.31 -24.54
CA ASP A 31 35.36 -7.03 -24.46
C ASP A 31 34.90 -7.10 -23.00
N PRO A 32 34.29 -6.04 -22.45
CA PRO A 32 33.85 -6.06 -21.07
C PRO A 32 32.87 -7.24 -20.89
N PRO A 33 32.97 -8.03 -19.81
CA PRO A 33 31.97 -9.06 -19.53
C PRO A 33 30.61 -8.39 -19.53
N ARG A 34 29.68 -8.96 -20.31
CA ARG A 34 28.30 -8.49 -20.45
C ARG A 34 27.76 -8.18 -19.06
N ALA A 35 27.52 -6.90 -18.77
CA ALA A 35 27.01 -6.46 -17.49
C ALA A 35 25.69 -7.20 -17.22
N TYR A 36 25.70 -8.11 -16.25
CA TYR A 36 24.51 -8.83 -15.84
C TYR A 36 23.93 -8.13 -14.61
N ASP A 37 22.61 -8.09 -14.58
CA ASP A 37 21.85 -7.51 -13.50
C ASP A 37 21.96 -8.43 -12.26
N THR A 38 22.55 -7.94 -11.16
CA THR A 38 22.74 -8.72 -9.92
C THR A 38 21.44 -8.90 -9.13
N CYS A 39 20.31 -8.33 -9.57
CA CYS A 39 19.03 -8.52 -8.89
C CYS A 39 18.17 -9.68 -9.45
N GLY A 40 18.66 -10.46 -10.42
CA GLY A 40 17.87 -11.48 -11.11
C GLY A 40 18.41 -12.91 -11.01
N LEU A 41 17.64 -13.75 -10.32
CA LEU A 41 17.50 -15.21 -10.51
C LEU A 41 18.59 -16.20 -10.03
N TYR A 42 19.60 -15.78 -9.29
CA TYR A 42 20.49 -16.71 -8.57
C TYR A 42 20.39 -16.44 -7.08
N GLY A 43 20.33 -17.51 -6.29
CA GLY A 43 20.10 -17.45 -4.84
C GLY A 43 20.94 -16.38 -4.16
N ILE A 44 20.30 -15.64 -3.26
CA ILE A 44 20.96 -14.63 -2.46
C ILE A 44 21.97 -15.35 -1.56
N ASP A 45 23.26 -15.26 -1.88
CA ASP A 45 24.33 -15.71 -0.98
C ASP A 45 24.44 -14.71 0.17
N ILE A 46 23.62 -14.93 1.20
CA ILE A 46 23.66 -14.18 2.45
C ILE A 46 25.00 -14.50 3.12
N HIS A 47 25.87 -13.49 3.26
CA HIS A 47 27.12 -13.62 3.98
C HIS A 47 26.85 -14.20 5.40
N PRO A 48 27.70 -15.06 5.99
CA PRO A 48 27.41 -15.69 7.27
C PRO A 48 27.12 -14.70 8.41
N SER A 49 27.69 -13.50 8.33
CA SER A 49 27.44 -12.39 9.27
C SER A 49 26.18 -11.58 8.97
N SER A 50 25.49 -11.86 7.88
CA SER A 50 24.21 -11.26 7.49
C SER A 50 23.01 -12.08 7.97
N GLY A 51 23.25 -13.09 8.82
CA GLY A 51 22.18 -13.73 9.59
C GLY A 51 21.52 -12.72 10.54
N VAL A 52 20.22 -12.90 10.78
CA VAL A 52 19.53 -12.22 11.87
C VAL A 52 20.30 -12.53 13.14
N GLU A 53 20.96 -11.54 13.75
CA GLU A 53 21.49 -11.71 15.10
C GLU A 53 20.33 -12.18 15.97
N LYS A 54 20.40 -13.44 16.43
CA LYS A 54 19.49 -13.99 17.44
C LYS A 54 19.84 -13.37 18.79
N THR A 55 19.97 -12.06 18.85
CA THR A 55 19.73 -11.34 20.09
C THR A 55 18.27 -11.61 20.42
N VAL A 56 18.03 -12.16 21.60
CA VAL A 56 16.68 -12.30 22.17
C VAL A 56 16.14 -10.88 22.34
N LEU A 57 15.65 -10.29 21.25
CA LEU A 57 14.83 -9.09 21.27
C LEU A 57 13.52 -9.53 21.90
N GLY A 58 13.43 -9.37 23.23
CA GLY A 58 12.16 -9.45 23.93
C GLY A 58 11.14 -8.63 23.15
N ASP A 59 9.95 -9.21 22.94
CA ASP A 59 8.83 -8.69 22.16
C ASP A 59 8.87 -7.16 21.96
N VAL A 60 9.60 -6.71 20.93
CA VAL A 60 9.55 -5.32 20.52
C VAL A 60 8.38 -5.25 19.56
N SER A 61 7.23 -4.81 20.08
CA SER A 61 6.07 -4.54 19.23
C SER A 61 6.47 -3.56 18.13
N LEU A 62 6.46 -4.04 16.88
CA LEU A 62 6.76 -3.28 15.67
C LEU A 62 5.90 -1.99 15.58
N GLU A 63 4.72 -2.01 16.19
CA GLU A 63 3.81 -0.87 16.31
C GLU A 63 4.45 0.29 17.09
N LYS A 64 5.27 -0.03 18.11
CA LYS A 64 5.98 0.94 18.96
C LYS A 64 7.15 1.61 18.24
N LEU A 65 7.62 1.00 17.16
CA LEU A 65 8.63 1.54 16.25
C LEU A 65 8.00 2.29 15.06
N GLY A 66 6.68 2.44 15.04
CA GLY A 66 5.97 3.08 13.92
C GLY A 66 5.92 2.22 12.65
N VAL A 67 6.29 0.94 12.73
CA VAL A 67 6.22 -0.01 11.62
C VAL A 67 4.83 -0.65 11.63
N ASN A 68 3.94 -0.15 10.77
CA ASN A 68 2.61 -0.72 10.61
C ASN A 68 2.74 -2.10 9.94
N LYS A 69 2.30 -3.17 10.63
CA LYS A 69 2.13 -4.49 10.01
C LYS A 69 1.00 -4.40 8.98
N THR A 70 1.36 -4.32 7.70
CA THR A 70 0.37 -4.27 6.62
C THR A 70 -0.03 -5.69 6.23
N LYS A 71 -1.33 -5.96 6.21
CA LYS A 71 -1.87 -7.17 5.58
C LYS A 71 -1.86 -6.95 4.06
N GLY A 72 -1.64 -8.00 3.27
CA GLY A 72 -1.78 -7.91 1.81
C GLY A 72 -3.22 -7.56 1.40
N PRO A 73 -3.43 -7.18 0.12
CA PRO A 73 -4.77 -6.87 -0.37
C PRO A 73 -5.69 -8.10 -0.32
N VAL A 74 -6.93 -7.90 0.11
CA VAL A 74 -7.97 -8.96 0.13
C VAL A 74 -8.27 -9.50 -1.26
N PHE A 75 -8.21 -8.64 -2.28
CA PHE A 75 -8.42 -8.99 -3.69
C PHE A 75 -7.21 -8.63 -4.55
N PRO A 76 -6.15 -9.48 -4.56
CA PRO A 76 -4.92 -9.22 -5.31
C PRO A 76 -5.11 -9.04 -6.82
N GLN A 77 -6.14 -9.65 -7.41
CA GLN A 77 -6.45 -9.51 -8.83
C GLN A 77 -6.84 -8.08 -9.24
N TYR A 78 -7.23 -7.25 -8.27
CA TYR A 78 -7.56 -5.84 -8.45
C TYR A 78 -6.51 -4.90 -7.85
N ALA A 79 -5.29 -5.40 -7.57
CA ALA A 79 -4.20 -4.58 -7.03
C ALA A 79 -3.72 -3.51 -8.01
N SER A 80 -3.73 -3.79 -9.32
CA SER A 80 -3.42 -2.80 -10.35
C SER A 80 -4.62 -1.89 -10.62
N ILE A 81 -4.34 -0.60 -10.85
CA ILE A 81 -5.36 0.38 -11.20
C ILE A 81 -6.08 0.00 -12.51
N ASP A 82 -5.34 -0.52 -13.50
CA ASP A 82 -5.92 -0.94 -14.79
C ASP A 82 -6.95 -2.06 -14.63
N ALA A 83 -6.72 -3.02 -13.72
CA ALA A 83 -7.68 -4.08 -13.44
C ALA A 83 -8.96 -3.51 -12.80
N ARG A 84 -8.82 -2.51 -11.93
CA ARG A 84 -9.97 -1.82 -11.33
C ARG A 84 -10.75 -1.03 -12.36
N ILE A 85 -10.09 -0.23 -13.20
CA ILE A 85 -10.74 0.55 -14.26
C ILE A 85 -11.52 -0.39 -15.20
N LYS A 86 -10.91 -1.51 -15.62
CA LYS A 86 -11.55 -2.51 -16.48
C LYS A 86 -12.80 -3.14 -15.86
N SER A 87 -12.90 -3.19 -14.53
CA SER A 87 -14.08 -3.76 -13.87
C SER A 87 -15.33 -2.91 -14.03
N PHE A 88 -15.19 -1.60 -14.31
CA PHE A 88 -16.31 -0.65 -14.46
C PHE A 88 -17.01 -0.74 -15.83
N ASP A 89 -16.88 -1.86 -16.54
CA ASP A 89 -17.71 -2.13 -17.71
C ASP A 89 -19.19 -2.20 -17.28
N GLY A 90 -20.04 -1.42 -17.96
CA GLY A 90 -21.45 -1.28 -17.60
C GLY A 90 -21.73 -0.45 -16.33
N TRP A 91 -20.78 0.36 -15.84
CA TRP A 91 -21.04 1.29 -14.74
C TRP A 91 -22.14 2.32 -15.11
N PRO A 92 -23.11 2.61 -14.22
CA PRO A 92 -24.21 3.52 -14.54
C PRO A 92 -23.72 4.93 -14.90
N LEU A 93 -24.07 5.38 -16.12
CA LEU A 93 -23.68 6.70 -16.63
C LEU A 93 -24.38 7.87 -15.92
N SER A 94 -25.44 7.60 -15.16
CA SER A 94 -26.17 8.61 -14.38
C SER A 94 -25.40 9.07 -13.15
N LEU A 95 -24.48 8.26 -12.62
CA LEU A 95 -23.70 8.57 -11.43
C LEU A 95 -22.55 9.52 -11.74
N LYS A 96 -22.21 10.39 -10.79
CA LYS A 96 -21.12 11.38 -10.96
C LYS A 96 -19.74 10.78 -10.78
N GLN A 97 -19.63 9.74 -9.96
CA GLN A 97 -18.36 9.10 -9.64
C GLN A 97 -17.82 8.39 -10.88
N ARG A 98 -16.74 8.93 -11.43
CA ARG A 98 -16.12 8.36 -12.63
C ARG A 98 -15.33 7.10 -12.26
N PRO A 99 -15.32 6.07 -13.12
CA PRO A 99 -14.55 4.84 -12.91
C PRO A 99 -13.09 5.06 -12.51
N VAL A 100 -12.43 6.08 -13.07
CA VAL A 100 -11.04 6.44 -12.74
C VAL A 100 -10.93 6.89 -11.28
N GLN A 101 -11.82 7.80 -10.83
CA GLN A 101 -11.80 8.32 -9.47
C GLN A 101 -12.07 7.22 -8.43
N LEU A 102 -13.03 6.33 -8.70
CA LEU A 102 -13.31 5.16 -7.87
C LEU A 102 -12.09 4.21 -7.82
N SER A 103 -11.47 3.95 -8.97
CA SER A 103 -10.29 3.07 -9.08
C SER A 103 -9.06 3.64 -8.37
N GLU A 104 -8.86 4.96 -8.40
CA GLU A 104 -7.81 5.64 -7.65
C GLU A 104 -8.03 5.49 -6.14
N ALA A 105 -9.26 5.67 -5.67
CA ALA A 105 -9.66 5.41 -4.29
C ALA A 105 -9.61 3.93 -3.88
N GLY A 106 -9.30 3.03 -4.81
CA GLY A 106 -9.06 1.61 -4.55
C GLY A 106 -10.30 0.73 -4.77
N PHE A 107 -11.38 1.27 -5.33
CA PHE A 107 -12.60 0.52 -5.60
C PHE A 107 -12.56 -0.16 -6.97
N TYR A 108 -13.15 -1.35 -7.04
CA TYR A 108 -13.52 -2.02 -8.29
C TYR A 108 -15.03 -2.26 -8.30
N TYR A 109 -15.63 -2.33 -9.48
CA TYR A 109 -17.05 -2.56 -9.65
C TYR A 109 -17.39 -4.05 -9.56
N THR A 110 -18.46 -4.37 -8.86
CA THR A 110 -18.94 -5.75 -8.68
C THR A 110 -19.76 -6.27 -9.86
N GLY A 111 -20.14 -5.40 -10.81
CA GLY A 111 -21.04 -5.73 -11.91
C GLY A 111 -22.53 -5.62 -11.56
N LYS A 112 -22.88 -5.13 -10.35
CA LYS A 112 -24.26 -5.02 -9.88
C LYS A 112 -24.57 -3.60 -9.38
N SER A 113 -25.62 -2.99 -9.94
CA SER A 113 -26.07 -1.64 -9.57
C SER A 113 -24.90 -0.63 -9.60
N ASP A 114 -24.60 -0.04 -8.47
CA ASP A 114 -23.53 0.90 -8.20
C ASP A 114 -22.60 0.38 -7.08
N GLN A 115 -22.62 -0.93 -6.85
CA GLN A 115 -21.87 -1.54 -5.76
C GLN A 115 -20.39 -1.64 -6.12
N THR A 116 -19.54 -1.04 -5.31
CA THR A 116 -18.10 -1.07 -5.47
C THR A 116 -17.42 -1.64 -4.22
N VAL A 117 -16.25 -2.26 -4.40
CA VAL A 117 -15.51 -2.92 -3.31
C VAL A 117 -14.04 -2.51 -3.36
N CYS A 118 -13.46 -2.17 -2.20
CA CYS A 118 -12.05 -1.88 -2.11
C CYS A 118 -11.22 -3.16 -2.28
N PHE A 119 -10.23 -3.14 -3.18
CA PHE A 119 -9.36 -4.30 -3.40
C PHE A 119 -8.53 -4.68 -2.16
N HIS A 120 -8.21 -3.71 -1.30
CA HIS A 120 -7.27 -3.91 -0.20
C HIS A 120 -7.93 -4.32 1.10
N CYS A 121 -8.94 -3.57 1.58
CA CYS A 121 -9.63 -3.88 2.83
C CYS A 121 -10.86 -4.77 2.63
N GLY A 122 -11.38 -4.87 1.41
CA GLY A 122 -12.61 -5.58 1.10
C GLY A 122 -13.90 -4.86 1.52
N GLY A 123 -13.81 -3.61 1.97
CA GLY A 123 -14.98 -2.79 2.29
C GLY A 123 -15.79 -2.45 1.04
N GLY A 124 -17.11 -2.62 1.11
CA GLY A 124 -18.03 -2.34 0.01
C GLY A 124 -18.88 -1.09 0.26
N LEU A 125 -19.11 -0.30 -0.79
CA LEU A 125 -20.00 0.87 -0.80
C LEU A 125 -21.04 0.74 -1.91
N LYS A 126 -22.19 1.37 -1.71
CA LYS A 126 -23.34 1.42 -2.62
C LYS A 126 -24.17 2.66 -2.30
N ASP A 127 -25.18 2.91 -3.12
CA ASP A 127 -26.08 4.05 -3.04
C ASP A 127 -25.31 5.39 -3.16
N TRP A 128 -24.40 5.47 -4.14
CA TRP A 128 -23.56 6.66 -4.37
C TRP A 128 -24.39 7.90 -4.73
N GLU A 129 -24.16 8.99 -4.01
CA GLU A 129 -24.81 10.30 -4.21
C GLU A 129 -23.96 11.25 -5.06
N ASP A 130 -24.56 12.29 -5.62
CA ASP A 130 -23.88 13.21 -6.55
C ASP A 130 -22.69 13.95 -5.91
N GLU A 131 -22.77 14.20 -4.59
CA GLU A 131 -21.78 14.91 -3.79
C GLU A 131 -20.66 14.02 -3.22
N ASP A 132 -20.78 12.68 -3.35
CA ASP A 132 -19.84 11.75 -2.74
C ASP A 132 -18.46 11.78 -3.41
N ASP A 133 -17.42 11.95 -2.58
CA ASP A 133 -16.04 11.77 -2.99
C ASP A 133 -15.54 10.37 -2.58
N PRO A 134 -15.02 9.56 -3.52
CA PRO A 134 -14.57 8.21 -3.23
C PRO A 134 -13.51 8.10 -2.13
N TRP A 135 -12.59 9.07 -2.00
CA TRP A 135 -11.57 9.02 -0.94
C TRP A 135 -12.15 9.38 0.43
N MET A 136 -13.05 10.36 0.48
CA MET A 136 -13.76 10.72 1.71
C MET A 136 -14.62 9.57 2.20
N GLU A 137 -15.46 8.98 1.35
CA GLU A 137 -16.32 7.85 1.72
C GLU A 137 -15.50 6.64 2.17
N HIS A 138 -14.40 6.33 1.48
CA HIS A 138 -13.53 5.22 1.87
C HIS A 138 -12.89 5.46 3.25
N ALA A 139 -12.41 6.67 3.53
CA ALA A 139 -11.86 7.01 4.83
C ALA A 139 -12.92 7.04 5.94
N LEU A 140 -14.12 7.50 5.62
CA LEU A 140 -15.23 7.62 6.55
C LEU A 140 -15.73 6.24 7.03
N TRP A 141 -15.98 5.33 6.09
CA TRP A 141 -16.55 4.01 6.39
C TRP A 141 -15.49 2.97 6.76
N PHE A 142 -14.27 3.09 6.21
CA PHE A 142 -13.20 2.12 6.41
C PHE A 142 -11.89 2.80 6.83
N SER A 143 -11.93 3.61 7.89
CA SER A 143 -10.78 4.38 8.43
C SER A 143 -9.53 3.56 8.76
N LYS A 144 -9.68 2.24 8.96
CA LYS A 144 -8.56 1.30 9.21
C LYS A 144 -7.99 0.67 7.93
N CYS A 145 -8.51 1.02 6.75
CA CYS A 145 -8.02 0.51 5.49
C CYS A 145 -6.56 0.90 5.29
N THR A 146 -5.67 -0.10 5.19
CA THR A 146 -4.24 0.13 5.01
C THR A 146 -3.95 0.90 3.73
N TYR A 147 -4.69 0.65 2.64
CA TYR A 147 -4.53 1.39 1.39
C TYR A 147 -4.81 2.89 1.57
N VAL A 148 -5.92 3.25 2.20
CA VAL A 148 -6.26 4.66 2.48
C VAL A 148 -5.22 5.30 3.40
N LEU A 149 -4.82 4.60 4.47
CA LEU A 149 -3.80 5.09 5.39
C LEU A 149 -2.44 5.29 4.71
N LEU A 150 -2.10 4.45 3.72
CA LEU A 150 -0.85 4.56 2.96
C LEU A 150 -0.89 5.71 1.93
N VAL A 151 -2.01 5.88 1.22
CA VAL A 151 -2.11 6.86 0.13
C VAL A 151 -2.48 8.26 0.64
N MET A 152 -3.46 8.36 1.54
CA MET A 152 -3.97 9.64 2.02
C MET A 152 -3.37 10.06 3.37
N GLY A 153 -2.86 9.11 4.14
CA GLY A 153 -2.26 9.38 5.45
C GLY A 153 -3.27 9.46 6.61
N ARG A 154 -2.74 9.33 7.83
CA ARG A 154 -3.55 9.31 9.07
C ARG A 154 -4.33 10.60 9.32
N GLN A 155 -3.69 11.76 9.11
CA GLN A 155 -4.33 13.06 9.37
C GLN A 155 -5.57 13.29 8.50
N PHE A 156 -5.54 12.88 7.23
CA PHE A 156 -6.69 12.95 6.35
C PHE A 156 -7.86 12.12 6.91
N VAL A 157 -7.58 10.86 7.26
CA VAL A 157 -8.60 9.95 7.80
C VAL A 157 -9.21 10.48 9.10
N GLU A 158 -8.38 10.98 10.01
CA GLU A 158 -8.83 11.59 11.27
C GLU A 158 -9.72 12.81 11.03
N GLN A 159 -9.35 13.69 10.09
CA GLN A 159 -10.16 14.86 9.73
C GLN A 159 -11.51 14.49 9.11
N VAL A 160 -11.56 13.46 8.26
CA VAL A 160 -12.81 12.97 7.68
C VAL A 160 -13.70 12.37 8.76
N CYS A 161 -13.16 11.50 9.61
CA CYS A 161 -13.92 10.84 10.67
C CYS A 161 -14.44 11.85 11.73
N ALA A 162 -13.66 12.89 12.04
CA ALA A 162 -14.04 13.90 13.03
C ALA A 162 -15.21 14.80 12.57
N LYS A 163 -15.48 14.88 11.27
CA LYS A 163 -16.60 15.66 10.72
C LYS A 163 -17.93 14.90 10.75
N ARG A 164 -17.92 13.61 11.12
CA ARG A 164 -19.14 12.81 11.19
C ARG A 164 -19.98 13.24 12.39
N ASP A 165 -21.24 13.59 12.13
CA ASP A 165 -22.25 13.77 13.17
C ASP A 165 -22.51 12.40 13.85
N PRO A 166 -22.44 12.30 15.20
CA PRO A 166 -22.73 11.08 15.94
C PRO A 166 -24.14 10.49 15.68
N LEU A 167 -25.08 11.25 15.13
CA LEU A 167 -26.46 10.82 14.89
C LEU A 167 -26.61 9.88 13.69
N MET A 168 -25.67 9.87 12.75
CA MET A 168 -25.67 8.99 11.55
C MET A 168 -25.31 7.51 11.85
N LEU A 169 -25.38 7.06 13.11
CA LEU A 169 -25.18 5.66 13.53
C LEU A 169 -26.46 5.01 14.07
N LEU A 170 -27.57 5.75 14.15
CA LEU A 170 -28.83 5.25 14.72
C LEU A 170 -29.70 4.53 13.68
N ASP A 171 -29.48 4.77 12.38
CA ASP A 171 -30.34 4.26 11.31
C ASP A 171 -30.01 2.82 10.86
N ASP A 172 -28.91 2.24 11.34
CA ASP A 172 -28.51 0.84 11.06
C ASP A 172 -28.92 -0.16 12.17
N ALA A 173 -29.73 0.28 13.14
CA ALA A 173 -30.30 -0.67 14.11
C ALA A 173 -31.26 -1.61 13.38
N PRO A 174 -31.03 -2.94 13.35
CA PRO A 174 -32.01 -3.85 12.76
C PRO A 174 -33.29 -3.73 13.57
N GLU A 175 -34.37 -3.26 12.92
CA GLU A 175 -35.71 -3.25 13.50
C GLU A 175 -36.00 -4.66 14.01
N LEU A 176 -36.04 -4.82 15.33
CA LEU A 176 -36.53 -6.03 15.97
C LEU A 176 -38.03 -6.08 15.66
N HIS A 177 -38.40 -6.77 14.59
CA HIS A 177 -39.78 -7.19 14.37
C HIS A 177 -40.20 -8.07 15.55
N THR A 178 -40.83 -7.44 16.54
CA THR A 178 -41.53 -8.14 17.60
C THR A 178 -42.79 -8.75 17.00
N PRO A 179 -42.99 -10.08 17.10
CA PRO A 179 -44.21 -10.70 16.61
C PRO A 179 -45.42 -10.21 17.42
N PRO A 180 -46.59 -9.99 16.78
CA PRO A 180 -47.76 -9.47 17.47
C PRO A 180 -48.25 -10.48 18.51
N TYR A 181 -48.36 -10.00 19.75
CA TYR A 181 -48.99 -10.69 20.87
C TYR A 181 -50.42 -11.12 20.46
N LEU A 182 -50.72 -12.41 20.53
CA LEU A 182 -52.09 -12.93 20.49
C LEU A 182 -52.71 -12.80 21.89
N PRO A 183 -53.88 -12.16 22.06
CA PRO A 183 -54.60 -12.18 23.33
C PRO A 183 -55.38 -13.49 23.49
N THR A 184 -55.29 -14.08 24.69
CA THR A 184 -56.18 -15.14 25.21
C THR A 184 -57.50 -14.57 25.71
#